data_AF-A0A7S1FHH9-F1
#
_entry.id   AF-A0A7S1FHH9-F1
#
_cell.length_a   1.000
_cell.length_b   1.000
_cell.length_c   1.000
_cell.angle_alpha   90.00
_cell.angle_beta   90.00
_cell.angle_gamma   90.00
#
_symmetry.space_group_name_H-M   'P 1'
#
loop_
_entity.id
_entity.type
_entity.pdbx_description
1 polymer ?
#
loop_
_entity_poly.entity_id
_entity_poly.type
_entity_poly.pdbx_seq_one_letter_code
_entity_poly.pdbx_strand_id
1 'polypeptide(L)'
;EILEALDGEQSQEDNTMEITRLLFKAVRDGKTGWVTLKGNQGTVFVEVSKRHFVVDSDTSLRETSARDSTEVRKLKRGEAFEAVGEPKEEKPDASVVLHARALDDGKAGWVSFKSGGTPPLRPWTSKFVCRAPVALTSTLSGKDVDALRKVEVGQKLDALDFPTTDEASGLRKVRCGAGEGVVGWAAIGSADGRVFLEVH
;
A
#
# COMPACT_ATOMS: atom_id res chain seq x y z
N GLU A 1 -36.99 13.58 15.35
CA GLU A 1 -36.87 13.72 13.88
C GLU A 1 -35.41 13.99 13.56
N ILE A 2 -34.87 13.47 12.46
CA ILE A 2 -33.54 13.81 11.96
C ILE A 2 -33.72 14.77 10.80
N LEU A 3 -32.98 15.87 10.81
CA LEU A 3 -33.09 16.94 9.84
C LEU A 3 -31.77 17.07 9.09
N GLU A 4 -31.82 16.96 7.77
CA GLU A 4 -30.70 17.29 6.88
C GLU A 4 -30.78 18.77 6.55
N ALA A 5 -29.76 19.55 6.90
CA ALA A 5 -29.68 20.95 6.51
C ALA A 5 -29.49 21.00 4.99
N LEU A 6 -30.37 21.72 4.29
CA LEU A 6 -30.23 21.92 2.85
C LEU A 6 -29.27 23.08 2.64
N ASP A 7 -28.11 22.80 2.04
CA ASP A 7 -26.99 23.72 1.93
C ASP A 7 -27.38 25.02 1.20
N GLY A 8 -26.91 26.14 1.76
CA GLY A 8 -27.24 27.50 1.35
C GLY A 8 -27.40 28.39 2.58
N GLU A 9 -26.58 29.43 2.66
CA GLU A 9 -26.57 30.52 3.66
C GLU A 9 -27.86 31.35 3.69
N GLN A 10 -29.02 30.75 3.46
CA GLN A 10 -30.32 31.37 3.69
C GLN A 10 -30.71 31.12 5.15
N SER A 11 -29.94 31.66 6.08
CA SER A 11 -30.49 31.93 7.41
C SER A 11 -31.50 33.06 7.26
N GLN A 12 -32.76 32.81 7.60
CA GLN A 12 -33.69 33.92 7.80
C GLN A 12 -33.45 34.47 9.20
N GLU A 13 -32.90 35.68 9.25
CA GLU A 13 -32.81 36.48 10.46
C GLU A 13 -34.04 37.38 10.55
N ASP A 14 -34.82 37.22 11.62
CA ASP A 14 -35.85 38.19 11.96
C ASP A 14 -35.28 39.18 12.99
N ASN A 15 -34.86 40.35 12.49
CA ASN A 15 -34.27 41.42 13.31
C ASN A 15 -35.24 41.99 14.37
N THR A 16 -36.53 41.64 14.31
CA THR A 16 -37.48 42.02 15.37
C THR A 16 -37.54 41.02 16.52
N MET A 17 -37.07 39.78 16.30
CA MET A 17 -37.18 38.70 17.28
C MET A 17 -35.85 38.03 17.66
N GLU A 18 -34.70 38.37 17.06
CA GLU A 18 -33.40 37.68 17.30
C GLU A 18 -33.49 36.15 17.11
N ILE A 19 -34.17 35.69 16.05
CA ILE A 19 -34.33 34.27 15.75
C ILE A 19 -33.61 33.92 14.46
N THR A 20 -32.82 32.83 14.49
CA THR A 20 -32.19 32.22 13.31
C THR A 20 -32.96 30.95 12.91
N ARG A 21 -33.37 30.89 11.64
CA ARG A 21 -34.01 29.70 11.04
C ARG A 21 -33.17 29.16 9.89
N LEU A 22 -33.12 27.84 9.76
CA LEU A 22 -32.54 27.15 8.60
C LEU A 22 -33.59 26.29 7.90
N LEU A 23 -33.41 26.08 6.60
CA LEU A 23 -34.22 25.17 5.82
C LEU A 23 -33.69 23.75 5.98
N PHE A 24 -34.56 22.83 6.38
CA PHE A 24 -34.21 21.43 6.56
C PHE A 24 -35.10 20.52 5.72
N LYS A 25 -34.56 19.35 5.36
CA LYS A 25 -35.31 18.19 4.88
C LYS A 25 -35.43 17.16 6.01
N ALA A 26 -36.65 16.74 6.34
CA ALA A 26 -36.87 15.64 7.25
C ALA A 26 -36.40 14.33 6.63
N VAL A 27 -35.55 13.59 7.35
CA VAL A 27 -35.02 12.31 6.84
C VAL A 27 -36.13 11.26 6.75
N ARG A 28 -37.12 11.31 7.66
CA ARG A 28 -38.18 10.30 7.72
C ARG A 28 -39.11 10.31 6.51
N ASP A 29 -39.51 11.47 6.03
CA ASP A 29 -40.53 11.63 5.00
C ASP A 29 -40.14 12.55 3.83
N GLY A 30 -38.91 13.08 3.83
CA GLY A 30 -38.37 13.93 2.78
C GLY A 30 -38.99 15.32 2.72
N LYS A 31 -39.88 15.70 3.65
CA LYS A 31 -40.52 17.02 3.62
C LYS A 31 -39.53 18.12 3.99
N THR A 32 -39.63 19.24 3.30
CA THR A 32 -38.79 20.42 3.54
C THR A 32 -39.54 21.46 4.36
N GLY A 33 -38.86 22.12 5.29
CA GLY A 33 -39.44 23.18 6.10
C GLY A 33 -38.42 24.02 6.83
N TRP A 34 -38.82 25.24 7.18
CA TRP A 34 -38.01 26.15 7.99
C TRP A 34 -38.10 25.77 9.46
N VAL A 35 -36.94 25.62 10.11
CA VAL A 35 -36.85 25.26 11.53
C VAL A 35 -36.03 26.30 12.28
N THR A 36 -36.59 26.79 13.39
CA THR A 36 -35.91 27.68 14.33
C THR A 36 -34.87 26.89 15.11
N LEU A 37 -33.60 27.33 15.09
CA LEU A 37 -32.54 26.64 15.84
C LEU A 37 -32.60 26.98 17.33
N LYS A 38 -32.74 28.27 17.63
CA LYS A 38 -32.76 28.84 18.97
C LYS A 38 -33.80 29.96 19.04
N GLY A 39 -34.67 29.91 20.04
CA GLY A 39 -35.65 30.96 20.31
C GLY A 39 -35.02 32.20 20.95
N ASN A 40 -35.76 33.31 20.93
CA ASN A 40 -35.34 34.62 21.47
C ASN A 40 -35.02 34.62 22.98
N GLN A 41 -35.55 33.67 23.74
CA GLN A 41 -35.25 33.47 25.17
C GLN A 41 -34.14 32.43 25.42
N GLY A 42 -33.44 32.01 24.38
CA GLY A 42 -32.28 31.12 24.48
C GLY A 42 -32.58 29.62 24.40
N THR A 43 -33.83 29.20 24.30
CA THR A 43 -34.23 27.80 24.14
C THR A 43 -33.73 27.23 22.82
N VAL A 44 -32.95 26.13 22.86
CA VAL A 44 -32.47 25.42 21.68
C VAL A 44 -33.52 24.37 21.27
N PHE A 45 -33.96 24.40 20.01
CA PHE A 45 -34.95 23.46 19.46
C PHE A 45 -34.31 22.39 18.57
N VAL A 46 -33.13 22.68 18.00
CA VAL A 46 -32.38 21.78 17.13
C VAL A 46 -30.92 21.77 17.55
N GLU A 47 -30.35 20.58 17.73
CA GLU A 47 -28.94 20.39 18.03
C GLU A 47 -28.26 19.62 16.90
N VAL A 48 -26.99 19.96 16.64
CA VAL A 48 -26.17 19.24 15.67
C VAL A 48 -25.96 17.82 16.16
N SER A 49 -26.38 16.84 15.36
CA SER A 49 -26.14 15.44 15.71
C SER A 49 -24.67 15.08 15.52
N LYS A 50 -24.07 14.47 16.54
CA LYS A 50 -22.71 13.90 16.47
C LYS A 50 -22.70 12.44 16.01
N ARG A 51 -23.88 11.83 15.84
CA ARG A 51 -24.04 10.39 15.58
C ARG A 51 -24.71 10.08 14.24
N HIS A 52 -25.25 11.07 13.54
CA HIS A 52 -25.89 10.85 12.24
C HIS A 52 -25.06 11.48 11.13
N PHE A 53 -24.90 10.72 10.05
CA PHE A 53 -24.05 11.08 8.92
C PHE A 53 -24.82 10.85 7.62
N VAL A 54 -24.47 11.62 6.60
CA VAL A 54 -24.98 11.46 5.23
C VAL A 54 -23.79 11.20 4.32
N VAL A 55 -23.96 10.29 3.37
CA VAL A 55 -22.96 9.99 2.35
C VAL A 55 -22.86 11.17 1.38
N ASP A 56 -21.71 11.83 1.32
CA ASP A 56 -21.49 12.94 0.38
C ASP A 56 -20.97 12.47 -0.98
N SER A 57 -20.26 11.34 -1.02
CA SER A 57 -19.81 10.69 -2.26
C SER A 57 -19.98 9.18 -2.18
N ASP A 58 -20.36 8.57 -3.31
CA ASP A 58 -20.55 7.13 -3.43
C ASP A 58 -19.36 6.35 -2.83
N THR A 59 -19.66 5.43 -1.91
CA THR A 59 -18.65 4.69 -1.15
C THR A 59 -19.12 3.27 -0.83
N SER A 60 -18.37 2.53 -0.03
CA SER A 60 -18.64 1.14 0.33
C SER A 60 -18.79 0.96 1.84
N LEU A 61 -19.81 0.23 2.26
CA LEU A 61 -19.94 -0.30 3.61
C LEU A 61 -19.25 -1.67 3.67
N ARG A 62 -18.35 -1.87 4.64
CA ARG A 62 -17.55 -3.09 4.80
C ARG A 62 -17.81 -3.78 6.14
N GLU A 63 -17.50 -5.07 6.20
CA GLU A 63 -17.68 -5.87 7.43
C GLU A 63 -16.70 -5.46 8.54
N THR A 64 -15.49 -5.02 8.19
CA THR A 64 -14.46 -4.54 9.13
C THR A 64 -13.82 -3.25 8.65
N SER A 65 -12.98 -2.60 9.47
CA SER A 65 -12.28 -1.36 9.08
C SER A 65 -11.25 -1.57 7.98
N ALA A 66 -10.74 -2.79 7.80
CA ALA A 66 -9.67 -3.09 6.86
C ALA A 66 -10.07 -2.74 5.41
N ARG A 67 -9.11 -2.19 4.65
CA ARG A 67 -9.36 -1.70 3.28
C ARG A 67 -9.76 -2.79 2.28
N ASP A 68 -9.30 -4.00 2.53
CA ASP A 68 -9.52 -5.23 1.78
C ASP A 68 -10.63 -6.12 2.39
N SER A 69 -11.35 -5.62 3.40
CA SER A 69 -12.49 -6.31 3.99
C SER A 69 -13.65 -6.48 3.00
N THR A 70 -14.44 -7.54 3.18
CA THR A 70 -15.65 -7.84 2.41
C THR A 70 -16.57 -6.62 2.35
N GLU A 71 -16.98 -6.26 1.14
CA GLU A 71 -17.99 -5.23 0.92
C GLU A 71 -19.38 -5.80 1.23
N VAL A 72 -20.06 -5.22 2.22
CA VAL A 72 -21.45 -5.56 2.56
C VAL A 72 -22.38 -5.03 1.46
N ARG A 73 -22.22 -3.75 1.10
CA ARG A 73 -22.91 -3.10 -0.02
C ARG A 73 -22.28 -1.76 -0.40
N LYS A 74 -22.62 -1.26 -1.59
CA LYS A 74 -22.39 0.14 -1.97
C LYS A 74 -23.35 1.08 -1.25
N LEU A 75 -22.85 2.26 -0.94
CA LEU A 75 -23.60 3.41 -0.43
C LEU A 75 -23.59 4.51 -1.50
N LYS A 76 -24.74 5.15 -1.71
CA LYS A 76 -24.95 6.25 -2.64
C LYS A 76 -25.02 7.59 -1.91
N ARG A 77 -24.63 8.65 -2.63
CA ARG A 77 -24.79 10.02 -2.14
C ARG A 77 -26.21 10.27 -1.64
N GLY A 78 -26.34 10.88 -0.46
CA GLY A 78 -27.60 11.21 0.20
C GLY A 78 -28.15 10.11 1.12
N GLU A 79 -27.56 8.92 1.17
CA GLU A 79 -27.93 7.91 2.17
C GLU A 79 -27.51 8.37 3.57
N ALA A 80 -28.43 8.25 4.54
CA ALA A 80 -28.19 8.61 5.95
C ALA A 80 -27.96 7.36 6.82
N PHE A 81 -27.10 7.47 7.83
CA PHE A 81 -26.82 6.40 8.78
C PHE A 81 -26.49 6.92 10.17
N GLU A 82 -26.76 6.08 11.17
CA GLU A 82 -26.38 6.31 12.56
C GLU A 82 -25.06 5.58 12.86
N ALA A 83 -24.13 6.25 13.52
CA ALA A 83 -22.89 5.67 13.98
C ALA A 83 -23.12 4.76 15.20
N VAL A 84 -22.61 3.53 15.09
CA VAL A 84 -22.64 2.50 16.16
C VAL A 84 -21.41 2.60 17.07
N GLY A 85 -20.62 3.68 16.95
CA GLY A 85 -19.46 3.98 17.79
C GLY A 85 -18.82 5.31 17.38
N GLU A 86 -17.79 5.74 18.09
CA GLU A 86 -17.05 6.96 17.75
C GLU A 86 -16.24 6.77 16.45
N PRO A 87 -16.14 7.80 15.58
CA PRO A 87 -15.23 7.79 14.46
C PRO A 87 -13.80 7.46 14.91
N LYS A 88 -13.15 6.51 14.22
CA LYS A 88 -11.77 6.14 14.49
C LYS A 88 -10.91 6.52 13.30
N GLU A 89 -9.82 7.22 13.58
CA GLU A 89 -8.76 7.42 12.59
C GLU A 89 -7.97 6.12 12.46
N GLU A 90 -8.06 5.48 11.29
CA GLU A 90 -7.23 4.32 10.96
C GLU A 90 -5.95 4.81 10.26
N LYS A 91 -4.81 4.69 10.95
CA LYS A 91 -3.50 4.95 10.38
C LYS A 91 -2.97 3.66 9.77
N PRO A 92 -2.56 3.66 8.48
CA PRO A 92 -1.91 2.49 7.89
C PRO A 92 -0.70 2.07 8.72
N ASP A 93 -0.36 0.78 8.67
CA ASP A 93 0.90 0.26 9.22
C ASP A 93 2.08 1.15 8.75
N ALA A 94 3.00 1.47 9.67
CA ALA A 94 4.20 2.20 9.31
C ALA A 94 4.97 1.41 8.23
N SER A 95 5.34 2.09 7.15
CA SER A 95 6.22 1.54 6.13
C SER A 95 7.59 2.22 6.22
N VAL A 96 8.63 1.45 5.97
CA VAL A 96 9.97 1.97 5.69
C VAL A 96 10.06 2.19 4.20
N VAL A 97 10.59 3.34 3.80
CA VAL A 97 10.82 3.68 2.39
C VAL A 97 12.30 3.96 2.15
N LEU A 98 12.83 3.41 1.07
CA LEU A 98 14.20 3.63 0.61
C LEU A 98 14.16 4.19 -0.81
N HIS A 99 14.74 5.37 -1.02
CA HIS A 99 14.99 5.87 -2.37
C HIS A 99 16.25 5.17 -2.91
N ALA A 100 16.10 4.44 -4.02
CA ALA A 100 17.14 3.59 -4.57
C ALA A 100 17.23 3.72 -6.09
N ARG A 101 18.37 3.31 -6.65
CA ARG A 101 18.59 3.14 -8.08
C ARG A 101 18.96 1.70 -8.37
N ALA A 102 18.29 1.08 -9.33
CA ALA A 102 18.62 -0.26 -9.79
C ALA A 102 19.95 -0.21 -10.56
N LEU A 103 20.86 -1.15 -10.27
CA LEU A 103 22.20 -1.18 -10.86
C LEU A 103 22.22 -1.78 -12.27
N ASP A 104 21.20 -2.56 -12.63
CA ASP A 104 21.06 -3.21 -13.93
C ASP A 104 20.59 -2.24 -15.03
N ASP A 105 19.56 -1.44 -14.76
CA ASP A 105 18.94 -0.55 -15.74
C ASP A 105 19.05 0.96 -15.42
N GLY A 106 19.61 1.30 -14.25
CA GLY A 106 19.82 2.67 -13.81
C GLY A 106 18.55 3.43 -13.40
N LYS A 107 17.37 2.80 -13.41
CA LYS A 107 16.12 3.45 -13.00
C LYS A 107 16.11 3.72 -11.50
N ALA A 108 15.61 4.89 -11.12
CA ALA A 108 15.48 5.30 -9.73
C ALA A 108 14.02 5.30 -9.28
N GLY A 109 13.78 4.98 -8.01
CA GLY A 109 12.45 4.94 -7.42
C GLY A 109 12.48 4.68 -5.92
N TRP A 110 11.31 4.41 -5.35
CA TRP A 110 11.13 4.13 -3.93
C TRP A 110 10.82 2.65 -3.72
N VAL A 111 11.55 2.01 -2.82
CA VAL A 111 11.24 0.66 -2.30
C VAL A 111 10.54 0.83 -0.96
N SER A 112 9.36 0.24 -0.79
CA SER A 112 8.57 0.29 0.45
C SER A 112 8.36 -1.09 1.05
N PHE A 113 8.48 -1.22 2.36
CA PHE A 113 8.22 -2.47 3.09
C PHE A 113 7.68 -2.19 4.50
N LYS A 114 7.01 -3.17 5.11
CA LYS A 114 6.43 -3.02 6.45
C LYS A 114 7.51 -2.75 7.50
N SER A 115 7.26 -1.80 8.39
CA SER A 115 8.10 -1.55 9.56
C SER A 115 7.94 -2.68 10.59
N GLY A 116 9.03 -3.01 11.29
CA GLY A 116 9.05 -4.02 12.35
C GLY A 116 9.13 -5.49 11.91
N GLY A 117 9.03 -5.78 10.61
CA GLY A 117 9.29 -7.12 10.05
C GLY A 117 10.73 -7.29 9.55
N THR A 118 11.08 -8.49 9.09
CA THR A 118 12.34 -8.71 8.35
C THR A 118 12.28 -7.96 7.02
N PRO A 119 13.17 -6.98 6.78
CA PRO A 119 13.19 -6.26 5.52
C PRO A 119 13.44 -7.23 4.36
N PRO A 120 12.81 -7.01 3.19
CA PRO A 120 13.10 -7.78 1.97
C PRO A 120 14.44 -7.35 1.33
N LEU A 121 15.25 -6.56 2.04
CA LEU A 121 16.51 -6.00 1.60
C LEU A 121 17.59 -6.33 2.61
N ARG A 122 18.80 -6.54 2.12
CA ARG A 122 20.01 -6.72 2.94
C ARG A 122 21.17 -5.98 2.31
N PRO A 123 22.17 -5.55 3.10
CA PRO A 123 23.41 -5.02 2.54
C PRO A 123 24.04 -5.99 1.54
N TRP A 124 24.63 -5.42 0.49
CA TRP A 124 25.37 -6.19 -0.51
C TRP A 124 26.64 -6.81 0.11
N THR A 125 26.96 -8.03 -0.32
CA THR A 125 28.22 -8.72 -0.02
C THR A 125 28.67 -9.49 -1.25
N SER A 126 29.99 -9.56 -1.47
CA SER A 126 30.56 -10.36 -2.55
C SER A 126 30.63 -11.85 -2.21
N LYS A 127 30.39 -12.25 -0.96
CA LYS A 127 30.59 -13.62 -0.50
C LYS A 127 29.32 -14.45 -0.68
N PHE A 128 29.43 -15.50 -1.48
CA PHE A 128 28.37 -16.48 -1.69
C PHE A 128 28.82 -17.89 -1.28
N VAL A 129 27.86 -18.71 -0.88
CA VAL A 129 28.01 -20.15 -0.70
C VAL A 129 27.01 -20.87 -1.61
N CYS A 130 27.51 -21.91 -2.29
CA CYS A 130 26.67 -22.76 -3.13
C CYS A 130 25.77 -23.65 -2.24
N ARG A 131 24.46 -23.61 -2.47
CA ARG A 131 23.42 -24.41 -1.78
C ARG A 131 22.81 -25.49 -2.66
N ALA A 132 22.93 -25.35 -3.97
CA ALA A 132 22.58 -26.38 -4.93
C ALA A 132 23.55 -26.32 -6.12
N PRO A 133 23.96 -27.47 -6.69
CA PRO A 133 24.99 -27.49 -7.72
C PRO A 133 24.62 -26.62 -8.92
N VAL A 134 25.56 -25.79 -9.38
CA VAL A 134 25.33 -24.82 -10.46
C VAL A 134 26.56 -24.73 -11.37
N ALA A 135 26.35 -24.58 -12.67
CA ALA A 135 27.44 -24.38 -13.62
C ALA A 135 27.92 -22.92 -13.61
N LEU A 136 29.23 -22.74 -13.58
CA LEU A 136 29.89 -21.52 -14.06
C LEU A 136 29.90 -21.56 -15.59
N THR A 137 29.42 -20.49 -16.17
CA THR A 137 29.35 -20.32 -17.63
C THR A 137 30.32 -19.25 -18.11
N SER A 138 30.84 -19.39 -19.33
CA SER A 138 31.84 -18.48 -19.89
C SER A 138 31.33 -17.06 -20.10
N THR A 139 30.05 -16.92 -20.45
CA THR A 139 29.37 -15.65 -20.74
C THR A 139 28.06 -15.56 -19.95
N LEU A 140 27.55 -14.34 -19.75
CA LEU A 140 26.27 -14.12 -19.05
C LEU A 140 25.12 -14.79 -19.81
N SER A 141 25.15 -14.68 -21.13
CA SER A 141 24.12 -15.10 -22.08
C SER A 141 24.74 -15.30 -23.46
N GLY A 142 24.04 -15.99 -24.36
CA GLY A 142 24.43 -16.13 -25.76
C GLY A 142 24.27 -17.54 -26.32
N LYS A 143 24.67 -17.72 -27.58
CA LYS A 143 24.70 -19.02 -28.26
C LYS A 143 25.93 -19.85 -27.84
N ASP A 144 27.04 -19.18 -27.53
CA ASP A 144 28.31 -19.80 -27.17
C ASP A 144 28.53 -19.72 -25.64
N VAL A 145 27.63 -20.38 -24.90
CA VAL A 145 27.67 -20.47 -23.44
C VAL A 145 28.28 -21.81 -23.05
N ASP A 146 29.57 -21.80 -22.73
CA ASP A 146 30.28 -23.00 -22.29
C ASP A 146 30.18 -23.17 -20.78
N ALA A 147 29.92 -24.41 -20.32
CA ALA A 147 30.04 -24.76 -18.91
C ALA A 147 31.52 -24.94 -18.55
N LEU A 148 32.10 -23.96 -17.84
CA LEU A 148 33.50 -23.95 -17.45
C LEU A 148 33.79 -24.89 -16.29
N ARG A 149 32.90 -24.88 -15.28
CA ARG A 149 33.06 -25.64 -14.04
C ARG A 149 31.73 -25.80 -13.35
N LYS A 150 31.49 -26.95 -12.71
CA LYS A 150 30.38 -27.12 -11.79
C LYS A 150 30.79 -26.72 -10.38
N VAL A 151 30.01 -25.85 -9.74
CA VAL A 151 30.17 -25.46 -8.34
C VAL A 151 29.30 -26.37 -7.48
N GLU A 152 29.91 -27.07 -6.54
CA GLU A 152 29.24 -28.00 -5.65
C GLU A 152 28.82 -27.34 -4.33
N VAL A 153 27.86 -27.96 -3.64
CA VAL A 153 27.31 -27.46 -2.37
C VAL A 153 28.43 -27.22 -1.35
N GLY A 154 28.37 -26.09 -0.65
CA GLY A 154 29.35 -25.68 0.35
C GLY A 154 30.56 -24.94 -0.20
N GLN A 155 30.80 -24.96 -1.52
CA GLN A 155 31.87 -24.15 -2.11
C GLN A 155 31.56 -22.66 -2.00
N LYS A 156 32.59 -21.89 -1.64
CA LYS A 156 32.52 -20.43 -1.50
C LYS A 156 32.89 -19.76 -2.82
N LEU A 157 32.14 -18.72 -3.16
CA LEU A 157 32.32 -17.91 -4.35
C LEU A 157 32.54 -16.47 -3.95
N ASP A 158 33.46 -15.80 -4.63
CA ASP A 158 33.62 -14.34 -4.56
C ASP A 158 33.06 -13.72 -5.83
N ALA A 159 31.99 -12.93 -5.67
CA ALA A 159 31.42 -12.13 -6.74
C ALA A 159 32.39 -11.01 -7.12
N LEU A 160 32.63 -10.88 -8.41
CA LEU A 160 33.47 -9.85 -9.01
C LEU A 160 32.64 -8.66 -9.50
N ASP A 161 31.32 -8.85 -9.62
CA ASP A 161 30.38 -7.82 -10.05
C ASP A 161 29.01 -8.05 -9.39
N PHE A 162 28.11 -7.07 -9.54
CA PHE A 162 26.74 -7.16 -9.04
C PHE A 162 25.92 -8.20 -9.81
N PRO A 163 24.89 -8.81 -9.17
CA PRO A 163 23.99 -9.71 -9.85
C PRO A 163 23.26 -8.98 -10.98
N THR A 164 23.29 -9.59 -12.16
CA THR A 164 22.74 -9.02 -13.38
C THR A 164 21.72 -9.99 -13.98
N THR A 165 20.67 -9.47 -14.62
CA THR A 165 19.69 -10.28 -15.34
C THR A 165 20.29 -10.78 -16.65
N ASP A 166 20.24 -12.10 -16.88
CA ASP A 166 20.39 -12.68 -18.20
C ASP A 166 19.03 -12.58 -18.92
N GLU A 167 18.87 -11.55 -19.76
CA GLU A 167 17.61 -11.27 -20.49
C GLU A 167 17.10 -12.46 -21.32
N ALA A 168 17.99 -13.35 -21.78
CA ALA A 168 17.57 -14.50 -22.58
C ALA A 168 16.89 -15.59 -21.73
N SER A 169 17.33 -15.78 -20.49
CA SER A 169 16.76 -16.79 -19.58
C SER A 169 15.85 -16.21 -18.50
N GLY A 170 15.86 -14.90 -18.30
CA GLY A 170 15.22 -14.21 -17.17
C GLY A 170 15.90 -14.48 -15.82
N LEU A 171 16.99 -15.25 -15.79
CA LEU A 171 17.66 -15.62 -14.55
C LEU A 171 18.61 -14.52 -14.09
N ARG A 172 18.68 -14.28 -12.78
CA ARG A 172 19.70 -13.42 -12.19
C ARG A 172 20.99 -14.23 -11.99
N LYS A 173 22.07 -13.81 -12.64
CA LYS A 173 23.39 -14.43 -12.55
C LYS A 173 24.40 -13.46 -11.93
N VAL A 174 25.47 -14.02 -11.37
CA VAL A 174 26.59 -13.26 -10.82
C VAL A 174 27.88 -13.74 -11.44
N ARG A 175 28.76 -12.81 -11.81
CA ARG A 175 30.11 -13.12 -12.24
C ARG A 175 30.97 -13.37 -11.00
N CYS A 176 31.52 -14.57 -10.86
CA CYS A 176 32.22 -14.97 -9.65
C CYS A 176 33.37 -15.94 -9.92
N GLY A 177 34.31 -15.97 -8.98
CA GLY A 177 35.38 -16.95 -8.92
C GLY A 177 35.08 -18.07 -7.91
N ALA A 178 35.38 -19.32 -8.26
CA ALA A 178 35.12 -20.52 -7.44
C ALA A 178 36.39 -21.17 -6.88
N GLY A 179 37.35 -20.37 -6.41
CA GLY A 179 38.70 -20.85 -6.08
C GLY A 179 39.43 -21.37 -7.33
N GLU A 180 40.76 -21.48 -7.25
CA GLU A 180 41.58 -22.06 -8.34
C GLU A 180 41.55 -21.27 -9.66
N GLY A 181 41.22 -19.97 -9.61
CA GLY A 181 41.35 -19.05 -10.75
C GLY A 181 40.27 -19.13 -11.83
N VAL A 182 39.31 -20.08 -11.74
CA VAL A 182 38.20 -20.16 -12.69
C VAL A 182 37.16 -19.08 -12.35
N VAL A 183 36.91 -18.20 -13.33
CA VAL A 183 35.90 -17.13 -13.26
C VAL A 183 34.84 -17.39 -14.31
N GLY A 184 33.57 -17.30 -13.92
CA GLY A 184 32.44 -17.44 -14.83
C GLY A 184 31.17 -16.84 -14.25
N TRP A 185 30.04 -17.08 -14.91
CA TRP A 185 28.72 -16.65 -14.49
C TRP A 185 27.95 -17.82 -13.89
N ALA A 186 27.43 -17.65 -12.68
CA ALA A 186 26.55 -18.62 -12.02
C ALA A 186 25.17 -18.01 -11.76
N ALA A 187 24.11 -18.78 -11.98
CA ALA A 187 22.76 -18.39 -11.59
C ALA A 187 22.63 -18.37 -10.06
N ILE A 188 21.97 -17.34 -9.52
CA ILE A 188 21.71 -17.22 -8.08
C ILE A 188 20.55 -18.13 -7.66
N GLY A 189 19.55 -18.27 -8.53
CA GLY A 189 18.41 -19.17 -8.36
C GLY A 189 17.80 -19.53 -9.70
N SER A 190 16.83 -20.44 -9.66
CA SER A 190 16.04 -20.87 -10.82
C SER A 190 14.71 -20.12 -10.89
N ALA A 191 14.06 -20.16 -12.06
CA ALA A 191 12.74 -19.55 -12.28
C ALA A 191 11.64 -20.11 -11.35
N ASP A 192 11.81 -21.34 -10.83
CA ASP A 192 10.90 -22.00 -9.90
C ASP A 192 11.14 -21.64 -8.41
N GLY A 193 12.10 -20.76 -8.13
CA GLY A 193 12.43 -20.34 -6.76
C GLY A 193 13.50 -21.18 -6.07
N ARG A 194 14.08 -22.21 -6.72
CA ARG A 194 15.22 -22.93 -6.15
C ARG A 194 16.43 -22.00 -6.02
N VAL A 195 17.01 -21.92 -4.82
CA VAL A 195 18.23 -21.14 -4.54
C VAL A 195 19.48 -21.97 -4.87
N PHE A 196 20.34 -21.45 -5.74
CA PHE A 196 21.66 -22.03 -6.02
C PHE A 196 22.74 -21.38 -5.17
N LEU A 197 22.75 -20.05 -5.08
CA LEU A 197 23.74 -19.27 -4.34
C LEU A 197 23.05 -18.46 -3.24
N GLU A 198 23.52 -18.65 -2.02
CA GLU A 198 23.11 -17.86 -0.87
C GLU A 198 24.30 -17.00 -0.42
N VAL A 199 24.04 -15.84 0.19
CA VAL A 199 25.13 -15.09 0.81
C VAL A 199 25.57 -15.74 2.11
N HIS A 200 26.87 -15.65 2.38
CA HIS A 200 27.48 -16.12 3.61
C HIS A 200 27.90 -14.92 4.47
#